data_AF-A0A3D5Z876-F1
#
_entry.id   AF-A0A3D5Z876-F1
#
_cell.length_a   1.000
_cell.length_b   1.000
_cell.length_c   1.000
_cell.angle_alpha   90.00
_cell.angle_beta   90.00
_cell.angle_gamma   90.00
#
_symmetry.space_group_name_H-M   'P 1'
#
loop_
_entity.id
_entity.type
_entity.pdbx_description
1 polymer ?
#
loop_
_entity_poly.entity_id
_entity_poly.type
_entity_poly.pdbx_seq_one_letter_code
_entity_poly.pdbx_strand_id
1 'polypeptide(L)'
;MKKNGYTLVELIITMALLALASTVIIVNMQGLESKQNKSLKERRIAEIEQAACSAIDSLQSETLTGQNRNACMASGCKIKLSKLVSEGVIDEDLEFDDDGTKIVDIKDLYSVGIKWDTTSDGYKEKKCEFELRDLDTDPIDPNPTPDPNPDPTPDPDPDPDPNPTPDPVEPEAPDPSPKEFRFTGYPQPYVVPKTGIYKLETWGAQGGSANGCIGGYGAYATGEVSLTKGDTIYVIVGGIGLGYNTHTGLLGGYNGGGGVAVTTDTNEITGSGGGATNISKTNRGLLSYYYANKDDIYIVAAGGGGAGANRAVMCVNGGAGGGISGNNGGRYNENTSSNVINAIGYGGTQTRGGSYFNQATTGNGGGGANGAFGWGANGIYVGGGGGYYGGGISHCSAGGGSSYIGNSLLTNKAMYCYNCATSSATNTKTISVTCHSGTATANCAKEGFGYAKISKVS
;
A
#
# COMPACT_ATOMS: atom_id res chain seq x y z
N MET A 1 -70.07 -15.59 13.85
CA MET A 1 -68.64 -15.80 13.59
C MET A 1 -67.88 -14.58 14.09
N LYS A 2 -67.10 -14.73 15.17
CA LYS A 2 -66.26 -13.65 15.71
C LYS A 2 -65.17 -13.35 14.68
N LYS A 3 -65.31 -12.26 13.92
CA LYS A 3 -64.19 -11.72 13.14
C LYS A 3 -63.33 -10.92 14.12
N ASN A 4 -62.12 -11.40 14.35
CA ASN A 4 -61.08 -10.70 15.11
C ASN A 4 -60.71 -9.44 14.33
N GLY A 5 -61.46 -8.36 14.56
CA GLY A 5 -61.13 -7.04 14.05
C GLY A 5 -59.99 -6.48 14.89
N TYR A 6 -58.92 -6.08 14.21
CA TYR A 6 -57.82 -5.38 14.87
C TYR A 6 -58.37 -4.17 15.61
N THR A 7 -58.01 -4.06 16.87
CA THR A 7 -58.40 -2.92 17.69
C THR A 7 -57.71 -1.67 17.16
N LEU A 8 -58.35 -0.50 17.36
CA LEU A 8 -57.79 0.80 17.00
C LEU A 8 -56.34 0.96 17.51
N VAL A 9 -56.05 0.36 18.66
CA VAL A 9 -54.72 0.30 19.29
C VAL A 9 -53.71 -0.49 18.43
N GLU A 10 -54.08 -1.65 17.91
CA GLU A 10 -53.20 -2.47 17.05
C GLU A 10 -52.88 -1.75 15.73
N LEU A 11 -53.84 -1.02 15.16
CA LEU A 11 -53.62 -0.25 13.93
C LEU A 11 -52.64 0.91 14.15
N ILE A 12 -52.80 1.63 15.26
CA ILE A 12 -51.90 2.74 15.66
C ILE A 12 -50.48 2.22 15.89
N ILE A 13 -50.33 1.05 16.52
CA ILE A 13 -49.01 0.43 16.76
C ILE A 13 -48.34 0.05 15.43
N THR A 14 -49.08 -0.51 14.48
CA THR A 14 -48.52 -0.87 13.17
C THR A 14 -48.12 0.35 12.34
N MET A 15 -48.88 1.44 12.38
CA MET A 15 -48.52 2.69 11.70
C MET A 15 -47.31 3.38 12.34
N ALA A 16 -47.22 3.36 13.68
CA ALA A 16 -46.05 3.88 14.38
C ALA A 16 -44.78 3.09 14.02
N LEU A 17 -44.88 1.76 13.90
CA LEU A 17 -43.76 0.91 13.47
C LEU A 17 -43.34 1.14 12.02
N LEU A 18 -44.30 1.36 11.10
CA LEU A 18 -44.00 1.69 9.70
C LEU A 18 -43.40 3.09 9.53
N ALA A 19 -43.85 4.08 10.31
CA ALA A 19 -43.26 5.42 10.34
C ALA A 19 -41.85 5.43 10.93
N LEU A 20 -41.59 4.61 11.95
CA LEU A 20 -40.24 4.39 12.48
C LEU A 20 -39.35 3.67 11.46
N ALA A 21 -39.87 2.70 10.71
CA ALA A 21 -39.12 2.02 9.67
C ALA A 21 -38.79 2.95 8.48
N SER A 22 -39.75 3.76 8.01
CA SER A 22 -39.53 4.68 6.88
C SER A 22 -38.57 5.82 7.22
N THR A 23 -38.66 6.37 8.44
CA THR A 23 -37.69 7.38 8.92
C THR A 23 -36.29 6.79 9.08
N VAL A 24 -36.15 5.56 9.58
CA VAL A 24 -34.84 4.87 9.63
C VAL A 24 -34.29 4.58 8.23
N ILE A 25 -35.13 4.22 7.26
CA ILE A 25 -34.71 4.00 5.86
C ILE A 25 -34.28 5.31 5.19
N ILE A 26 -35.02 6.41 5.36
CA ILE A 26 -34.68 7.72 4.80
C ILE A 26 -33.40 8.29 5.44
N VAL A 27 -33.23 8.17 6.77
CA VAL A 27 -32.00 8.57 7.47
C VAL A 27 -30.82 7.69 7.03
N ASN A 28 -31.03 6.40 6.77
CA ASN A 28 -30.00 5.53 6.23
C ASN A 28 -29.69 5.83 4.75
N MET A 29 -30.66 6.22 3.92
CA MET A 29 -30.46 6.63 2.53
C MET A 29 -29.77 8.00 2.44
N GLN A 30 -30.14 8.97 3.27
CA GLN A 30 -29.42 10.25 3.39
C GLN A 30 -28.03 10.05 4.02
N GLY A 31 -27.87 9.06 4.92
CA GLY A 31 -26.59 8.63 5.46
C GLY A 31 -25.72 7.84 4.45
N LEU A 32 -26.33 7.23 3.43
CA LEU A 32 -25.67 6.58 2.29
C LEU A 32 -25.30 7.61 1.22
N GLU A 33 -26.20 8.55 0.90
CA GLU A 33 -25.95 9.68 0.00
C GLU A 33 -24.90 10.64 0.57
N SER A 34 -24.89 10.91 1.89
CA SER A 34 -23.84 11.73 2.52
C SER A 34 -22.47 11.03 2.55
N LYS A 35 -22.44 9.69 2.58
CA LYS A 35 -21.21 8.91 2.39
C LYS A 35 -20.73 8.91 0.93
N GLN A 36 -21.62 9.13 -0.04
CA GLN A 36 -21.30 9.15 -1.47
C GLN A 36 -20.99 10.57 -2.02
N ASN A 37 -21.56 11.63 -1.44
CA ASN A 37 -21.39 13.05 -1.84
C ASN A 37 -20.34 13.80 -1.01
N LYS A 38 -19.16 13.20 -0.81
CA LYS A 38 -18.03 13.93 -0.21
C LYS A 38 -17.33 14.77 -1.30
N SER A 39 -17.11 16.07 -1.07
CA SER A 39 -16.42 16.98 -2.01
C SER A 39 -15.07 16.38 -2.46
N LEU A 40 -14.58 16.71 -3.66
CA LEU A 40 -13.29 16.18 -4.14
C LEU A 40 -12.18 16.50 -3.14
N LYS A 41 -12.22 17.70 -2.58
CA LYS A 41 -11.35 18.18 -1.49
C LYS A 41 -11.25 17.20 -0.34
N GLU A 42 -12.38 16.81 0.23
CA GLU A 42 -12.42 15.99 1.43
C GLU A 42 -11.98 14.54 1.15
N ARG A 43 -12.18 14.07 -0.08
CA ARG A 43 -11.62 12.77 -0.53
C ARG A 43 -10.11 12.86 -0.70
N ARG A 44 -9.60 13.93 -1.32
CA ARG A 44 -8.17 14.15 -1.53
C ARG A 44 -7.42 14.40 -0.23
N ILE A 45 -7.99 15.17 0.70
CA ILE A 45 -7.43 15.33 2.05
C ILE A 45 -7.25 13.97 2.72
N ALA A 46 -8.29 13.12 2.72
CA ALA A 46 -8.19 11.80 3.32
C ALA A 46 -7.14 10.90 2.64
N GLU A 47 -7.02 10.96 1.31
CA GLU A 47 -5.97 10.25 0.57
C GLU A 47 -4.57 10.78 0.92
N ILE A 48 -4.40 12.10 1.07
CA ILE A 48 -3.13 12.75 1.42
C ILE A 48 -2.74 12.42 2.87
N GLU A 49 -3.68 12.47 3.81
CA GLU A 49 -3.48 12.07 5.21
C GLU A 49 -3.04 10.62 5.29
N GLN A 50 -3.74 9.73 4.59
CA GLN A 50 -3.40 8.31 4.54
C GLN A 50 -2.01 8.11 3.93
N ALA A 51 -1.71 8.76 2.81
CA ALA A 51 -0.42 8.65 2.13
C ALA A 51 0.72 9.17 3.01
N ALA A 52 0.53 10.26 3.75
CA ALA A 52 1.50 10.78 4.72
C ALA A 52 1.73 9.82 5.90
N CYS A 53 0.65 9.26 6.46
CA CYS A 53 0.69 8.22 7.49
C CYS A 53 1.46 6.97 7.06
N SER A 54 1.54 6.74 5.76
CA SER A 54 2.21 5.60 5.16
C SER A 54 3.68 5.92 4.91
N ALA A 55 3.93 7.09 4.33
CA ALA A 55 5.26 7.56 4.01
C ALA A 55 6.16 7.69 5.24
N ILE A 56 5.61 8.06 6.42
CA ILE A 56 6.40 8.20 7.65
C ILE A 56 7.21 6.95 8.04
N ASP A 57 6.76 5.75 7.65
CA ASP A 57 7.50 4.50 7.93
C ASP A 57 8.67 4.29 6.98
N SER A 58 8.60 4.89 5.79
CA SER A 58 9.58 4.75 4.71
C SER A 58 10.36 6.04 4.46
N LEU A 59 10.26 7.07 5.31
CA LEU A 59 11.06 8.30 5.20
C LEU A 59 12.15 8.31 6.26
N GLN A 60 13.40 8.51 5.86
CA GLN A 60 14.48 8.72 6.82
C GLN A 60 14.26 9.99 7.63
N SER A 61 14.64 9.89 8.89
CA SER A 61 14.08 10.63 9.99
C SER A 61 14.84 11.91 10.33
N GLU A 62 15.48 12.54 9.35
CA GLU A 62 16.19 13.82 9.56
C GLU A 62 15.47 14.99 8.87
N THR A 63 14.51 14.71 7.99
CA THR A 63 13.87 15.75 7.15
C THR A 63 12.38 16.00 7.46
N LEU A 64 11.82 15.28 8.43
CA LEU A 64 10.47 15.49 8.96
C LEU A 64 10.55 16.56 10.05
N THR A 65 10.52 17.84 9.65
CA THR A 65 10.64 18.98 10.59
C THR A 65 11.86 18.90 11.54
N GLY A 66 12.94 18.22 11.14
CA GLY A 66 14.15 18.06 11.96
C GLY A 66 14.05 17.06 13.12
N GLN A 67 13.07 16.15 13.14
CA GLN A 67 12.90 15.15 14.21
C GLN A 67 12.93 13.70 13.68
N ASN A 68 13.54 12.80 14.46
CA ASN A 68 13.63 11.38 14.13
C ASN A 68 12.34 10.60 14.41
N ARG A 69 12.19 9.38 13.86
CA ARG A 69 10.94 8.59 13.96
C ARG A 69 10.57 8.33 15.42
N ASN A 70 11.56 8.07 16.27
CA ASN A 70 11.34 7.84 17.70
C ASN A 70 10.86 9.11 18.41
N ALA A 71 11.36 10.28 18.01
CA ALA A 71 10.84 11.58 18.45
C ALA A 71 9.42 11.82 17.90
N CYS A 72 9.16 11.55 16.61
CA CYS A 72 7.81 11.64 16.04
C CYS A 72 6.82 10.69 16.75
N MET A 73 7.25 9.49 17.15
CA MET A 73 6.44 8.56 17.94
C MET A 73 6.20 8.99 19.39
N ALA A 74 7.01 9.93 19.90
CA ALA A 74 6.92 10.43 21.26
C ALA A 74 6.14 11.76 21.35
N SER A 75 6.32 12.65 20.37
CA SER A 75 5.75 14.01 20.36
C SER A 75 4.90 14.36 19.15
N GLY A 76 4.74 13.44 18.19
CA GLY A 76 4.18 13.73 16.87
C GLY A 76 5.17 14.45 15.96
N CYS A 77 4.85 14.57 14.67
CA CYS A 77 5.65 15.32 13.68
C CYS A 77 4.78 15.82 12.52
N LYS A 78 5.32 16.66 11.61
CA LYS A 78 4.61 17.14 10.41
C LYS A 78 5.36 16.79 9.12
N ILE A 79 4.63 16.48 8.05
CA ILE A 79 5.18 16.27 6.69
C ILE A 79 4.59 17.30 5.75
N LYS A 80 5.42 18.10 5.07
CA LYS A 80 4.94 19.02 4.03
C LYS A 80 4.44 18.25 2.80
N LEU A 81 3.40 18.78 2.14
CA LEU A 81 2.93 18.21 0.88
C LEU A 81 4.04 18.19 -0.18
N SER A 82 4.89 19.22 -0.26
CA SER A 82 6.00 19.26 -1.21
C SER A 82 7.01 18.13 -1.02
N LYS A 83 7.12 17.61 0.20
CA LYS A 83 7.93 16.42 0.50
C LYS A 83 7.23 15.13 0.08
N LEU A 84 5.93 15.01 0.33
CA LEU A 84 5.16 13.86 -0.14
C LEU A 84 5.16 13.77 -1.67
N VAL A 85 5.11 14.91 -2.34
CA VAL A 85 5.23 15.01 -3.79
C VAL A 85 6.62 14.59 -4.27
N SER A 86 7.70 15.13 -3.70
CA SER A 86 9.07 14.81 -4.15
C SER A 86 9.48 13.36 -3.89
N GLU A 87 8.86 12.71 -2.92
CA GLU A 87 9.03 11.29 -2.60
C GLU A 87 8.11 10.38 -3.43
N GLY A 88 7.33 10.95 -4.36
CA GLY A 88 6.40 10.22 -5.22
C GLY A 88 5.23 9.57 -4.48
N VAL A 89 4.95 10.03 -3.26
CA VAL A 89 3.83 9.56 -2.42
C VAL A 89 2.50 10.10 -2.96
N ILE A 90 2.50 11.36 -3.39
CA ILE A 90 1.36 12.08 -3.97
C ILE A 90 1.78 12.65 -5.32
N ASP A 91 0.89 12.62 -6.30
CA ASP A 91 1.13 13.20 -7.63
C ASP A 91 1.06 14.74 -7.56
N GLU A 92 2.01 15.43 -8.19
CA GLU A 92 2.03 16.90 -8.21
C GLU A 92 0.93 17.50 -9.07
N ASP A 93 0.49 16.78 -10.10
CA ASP A 93 -0.55 17.22 -11.02
C ASP A 93 -1.97 16.87 -10.54
N LEU A 94 -2.10 16.28 -9.36
CA LEU A 94 -3.38 15.87 -8.79
C LEU A 94 -4.29 17.08 -8.54
N GLU A 95 -5.51 17.03 -9.05
CA GLU A 95 -6.58 17.96 -8.69
C GLU A 95 -6.97 17.75 -7.23
N PHE A 96 -6.80 18.81 -6.44
CA PHE A 96 -7.05 18.84 -5.01
C PHE A 96 -8.51 19.21 -4.70
N ASP A 97 -9.05 20.21 -5.42
CA ASP A 97 -10.38 20.77 -5.20
C ASP A 97 -11.23 20.73 -6.48
N ASP A 98 -12.55 20.84 -6.33
CA ASP A 98 -13.52 20.86 -7.43
C ASP A 98 -13.39 22.11 -8.34
N ASP A 99 -12.57 23.09 -7.93
CA ASP A 99 -12.24 24.30 -8.69
C ASP A 99 -11.04 24.14 -9.65
N GLY A 100 -10.42 22.96 -9.68
CA GLY A 100 -9.26 22.66 -10.51
C GLY A 100 -7.91 23.04 -9.89
N THR A 101 -7.87 23.43 -8.61
CA THR A 101 -6.62 23.67 -7.88
C THR A 101 -5.79 22.40 -7.83
N LYS A 102 -4.52 22.48 -8.22
CA LYS A 102 -3.62 21.31 -8.21
C LYS A 102 -2.73 21.28 -6.98
N ILE A 103 -2.25 20.08 -6.63
CA ILE A 103 -1.29 19.89 -5.53
C ILE A 103 -0.03 20.73 -5.72
N VAL A 104 0.48 20.89 -6.95
CA VAL A 104 1.66 21.71 -7.27
C VAL A 104 1.54 23.16 -6.78
N ASP A 105 0.34 23.72 -6.73
CA ASP A 105 0.09 25.11 -6.34
C ASP A 105 0.04 25.31 -4.83
N ILE A 106 -0.31 24.26 -4.08
CA ILE A 106 -0.51 24.31 -2.62
C ILE A 106 0.56 23.57 -1.82
N LYS A 107 1.45 22.82 -2.47
CA LYS A 107 2.37 21.87 -1.81
C LYS A 107 3.29 22.49 -0.75
N ASP A 108 3.60 23.78 -0.86
CA ASP A 108 4.44 24.49 0.11
C ASP A 108 3.64 25.19 1.23
N LEU A 109 2.31 25.22 1.12
CA LEU A 109 1.41 25.90 2.06
C LEU A 109 0.77 24.95 3.09
N TYR A 110 0.85 23.64 2.87
CA TYR A 110 0.17 22.65 3.70
C TYR A 110 1.12 21.56 4.19
N SER A 111 0.74 20.96 5.32
CA SER A 111 1.40 19.79 5.89
C SER A 111 0.39 18.79 6.43
N VAL A 112 0.82 17.56 6.63
CA VAL A 112 0.08 16.56 7.40
C VAL A 112 0.76 16.39 8.75
N GLY A 113 0.03 16.68 9.82
CA GLY A 113 0.42 16.35 11.19
C GLY A 113 0.24 14.86 11.45
N ILE A 114 1.18 14.24 12.16
CA ILE A 114 1.19 12.82 12.50
C ILE A 114 1.27 12.70 14.01
N LYS A 115 0.25 12.08 14.60
CA LYS A 115 0.13 11.77 16.02
C LYS A 115 0.06 10.26 16.20
N TRP A 116 0.40 9.78 17.39
CA TRP A 116 0.39 8.36 17.73
C TRP A 116 -0.47 8.14 18.95
N ASP A 117 -1.57 7.43 18.77
CA ASP A 117 -2.48 7.06 19.85
C ASP A 117 -2.22 5.62 20.29
N THR A 118 -2.42 5.32 21.56
CA THR A 118 -2.32 3.95 22.07
C THR A 118 -3.73 3.37 22.17
N THR A 119 -3.98 2.30 21.42
CA THR A 119 -5.25 1.56 21.44
C THR A 119 -5.39 0.78 22.75
N SER A 120 -6.62 0.35 23.05
CA SER A 120 -6.97 -0.36 24.30
C SER A 120 -6.23 -1.69 24.50
N ASP A 121 -5.72 -2.28 23.42
CA ASP A 121 -4.91 -3.50 23.38
C ASP A 121 -3.39 -3.23 23.37
N GLY A 122 -2.98 -1.96 23.51
CA GLY A 122 -1.58 -1.55 23.69
C GLY A 122 -0.81 -1.30 22.39
N TYR A 123 -1.47 -1.33 21.23
CA TYR A 123 -0.84 -0.96 19.95
C TYR A 123 -0.80 0.55 19.76
N LYS A 124 0.23 1.04 19.05
CA LYS A 124 0.29 2.45 18.64
C LYS A 124 -0.30 2.63 17.25
N GLU A 125 -1.44 3.32 17.16
CA GLU A 125 -2.10 3.70 15.92
C GLU A 125 -1.69 5.10 15.50
N LYS A 126 -1.51 5.32 14.19
CA LYS A 126 -1.19 6.64 13.64
C LYS A 126 -2.47 7.41 13.36
N LYS A 127 -2.52 8.66 13.77
CA LYS A 127 -3.51 9.62 13.32
C LYS A 127 -2.83 10.69 12.49
N CYS A 128 -3.24 10.79 11.23
CA CYS A 128 -2.76 11.83 10.34
C CYS A 128 -3.86 12.84 10.09
N GLU A 129 -3.51 14.11 10.16
CA GLU A 129 -4.43 15.23 10.07
C GLU A 129 -3.85 16.26 9.12
N PHE A 130 -4.61 16.65 8.11
CA PHE A 130 -4.21 17.66 7.15
C PHE A 130 -4.30 19.05 7.80
N GLU A 131 -3.18 19.76 7.83
CA GLU A 131 -3.02 21.04 8.53
C GLU A 131 -2.68 22.17 7.54
N LEU A 132 -3.40 23.28 7.65
CA LEU A 132 -3.03 24.59 7.08
C LEU A 132 -1.88 25.19 7.88
N ARG A 133 -0.84 25.70 7.20
CA ARG A 133 0.43 26.08 7.81
C ARG A 133 0.36 27.25 8.79
N ASP A 134 1.24 27.13 9.80
CA ASP A 134 1.60 28.07 10.86
C ASP A 134 1.66 29.55 10.40
N LEU A 135 0.71 30.34 10.89
CA LEU A 135 0.85 31.78 11.11
C LEU A 135 0.66 31.97 12.63
N ASP A 136 1.71 32.42 13.32
CA ASP A 136 1.64 32.81 14.73
C ASP A 136 0.53 33.86 14.97
N THR A 137 -0.20 33.70 16.08
CA THR A 137 -1.02 34.64 16.91
C THR A 137 -2.47 34.22 17.23
N ASP A 138 -2.76 34.19 18.54
CA ASP A 138 -3.95 33.74 19.33
C ASP A 138 -5.34 34.37 18.95
N PRO A 139 -6.44 34.12 19.71
CA PRO A 139 -7.22 32.89 19.93
C PRO A 139 -8.71 33.09 19.53
N ILE A 140 -9.48 32.01 19.34
CA ILE A 140 -10.96 32.09 19.18
C ILE A 140 -11.64 31.52 20.44
N ASP A 141 -12.48 32.34 21.06
CA ASP A 141 -13.34 32.03 22.22
C ASP A 141 -14.65 31.34 21.76
N PRO A 142 -15.25 30.40 22.54
CA PRO A 142 -16.31 29.51 22.07
C PRO A 142 -17.71 29.90 22.57
N ASN A 143 -18.68 29.11 22.07
CA ASN A 143 -19.91 28.65 22.75
C ASN A 143 -21.25 29.36 22.41
N PRO A 144 -22.42 28.73 22.73
CA PRO A 144 -23.50 28.47 21.77
C PRO A 144 -24.87 28.97 22.30
N THR A 145 -25.98 28.65 21.62
CA THR A 145 -27.24 28.05 22.15
C THR A 145 -28.47 28.37 21.27
N PRO A 146 -29.56 27.58 21.35
CA PRO A 146 -30.58 27.41 20.31
C PRO A 146 -31.98 27.99 20.69
N ASP A 147 -32.99 27.53 19.94
CA ASP A 147 -34.47 27.49 20.18
C ASP A 147 -35.33 28.56 19.45
N PRO A 148 -36.66 28.40 19.24
CA PRO A 148 -37.51 27.24 18.89
C PRO A 148 -38.53 27.51 17.73
N ASN A 149 -39.22 26.43 17.33
CA ASN A 149 -40.46 26.22 16.53
C ASN A 149 -41.59 27.30 16.70
N PRO A 150 -42.59 27.53 15.79
CA PRO A 150 -43.73 26.60 15.60
C PRO A 150 -44.51 26.59 14.24
N ASP A 151 -45.00 25.38 13.94
CA ASP A 151 -46.30 24.91 13.38
C ASP A 151 -46.87 25.29 11.98
N PRO A 152 -47.53 24.32 11.29
CA PRO A 152 -48.11 24.47 9.95
C PRO A 152 -49.66 24.59 9.95
N THR A 153 -50.23 24.95 8.80
CA THR A 153 -51.67 24.81 8.50
C THR A 153 -51.90 23.77 7.39
N PRO A 154 -53.02 23.03 7.41
CA PRO A 154 -53.28 21.90 6.51
C PRO A 154 -54.10 22.28 5.27
N ASP A 155 -53.95 21.51 4.19
CA ASP A 155 -54.82 21.52 3.00
C ASP A 155 -55.24 20.06 2.67
N PRO A 156 -56.44 19.80 2.12
CA PRO A 156 -57.12 18.51 2.19
C PRO A 156 -56.89 17.58 0.98
N ASP A 157 -57.02 16.29 1.30
CA ASP A 157 -57.34 15.06 0.54
C ASP A 157 -57.25 15.00 -1.01
N PRO A 158 -56.58 13.96 -1.55
CA PRO A 158 -56.84 13.41 -2.88
C PRO A 158 -57.70 12.12 -2.86
N ASP A 159 -58.54 11.98 -3.89
CA ASP A 159 -59.39 10.82 -4.24
C ASP A 159 -58.55 9.56 -4.61
N PRO A 160 -59.11 8.33 -4.63
CA PRO A 160 -58.39 7.07 -4.51
C PRO A 160 -57.83 6.51 -5.84
N ASP A 161 -56.71 5.81 -5.70
CA ASP A 161 -55.96 5.12 -6.76
C ASP A 161 -56.58 3.75 -7.12
N PRO A 162 -56.64 3.34 -8.40
CA PRO A 162 -57.08 2.00 -8.79
C PRO A 162 -55.94 0.97 -8.75
N ASN A 163 -56.30 -0.23 -8.30
CA ASN A 163 -55.67 -1.57 -8.34
C ASN A 163 -54.19 -1.78 -8.79
N PRO A 164 -53.48 -2.71 -8.12
CA PRO A 164 -52.03 -2.91 -8.27
C PRO A 164 -51.64 -3.56 -9.61
N THR A 165 -50.65 -2.98 -10.26
CA THR A 165 -49.84 -3.58 -11.33
C THR A 165 -48.77 -4.52 -10.76
N PRO A 166 -48.29 -5.52 -11.54
CA PRO A 166 -47.24 -6.45 -11.10
C PRO A 166 -45.91 -5.73 -10.84
N ASP A 167 -45.19 -6.18 -9.80
CA ASP A 167 -43.89 -5.60 -9.40
C ASP A 167 -42.89 -5.60 -10.58
N PRO A 168 -42.25 -4.45 -10.87
CA PRO A 168 -41.17 -4.37 -11.85
C PRO A 168 -40.00 -5.26 -11.44
N VAL A 169 -39.46 -6.05 -12.37
CA VAL A 169 -38.18 -6.74 -12.18
C VAL A 169 -37.11 -5.67 -11.97
N GLU A 170 -36.53 -5.60 -10.78
CA GLU A 170 -35.50 -4.61 -10.43
C GLU A 170 -34.31 -4.75 -11.39
N PRO A 171 -33.85 -3.67 -12.06
CA PRO A 171 -32.71 -3.73 -12.96
C PRO A 171 -31.47 -4.20 -12.19
N GLU A 172 -30.72 -5.16 -12.74
CA GLU A 172 -29.46 -5.59 -12.13
C GLU A 172 -28.54 -4.38 -11.92
N ALA A 173 -28.04 -4.20 -10.69
CA ALA A 173 -27.13 -3.12 -10.36
C ALA A 173 -25.90 -3.15 -11.28
N PRO A 174 -25.45 -1.97 -11.77
CA PRO A 174 -24.32 -1.87 -12.68
C PRO A 174 -23.06 -2.48 -12.05
N ASP A 175 -22.18 -3.00 -12.90
CA ASP A 175 -20.93 -3.57 -12.43
C ASP A 175 -20.05 -2.51 -11.74
N PRO A 176 -19.34 -2.88 -10.66
CA PRO A 176 -18.52 -1.95 -9.89
C PRO A 176 -17.35 -1.44 -10.73
N SER A 177 -17.00 -0.17 -10.56
CA SER A 177 -15.77 0.38 -11.11
C SER A 177 -14.54 -0.31 -10.51
N PRO A 178 -13.40 -0.35 -11.22
CA PRO A 178 -12.15 -0.87 -10.67
C PRO A 178 -11.76 -0.15 -9.37
N LYS A 179 -11.37 -0.91 -8.35
CA LYS A 179 -10.85 -0.37 -7.09
C LYS A 179 -9.34 -0.40 -7.10
N GLU A 180 -8.75 0.74 -6.77
CA GLU A 180 -7.31 0.97 -6.72
C GLU A 180 -6.82 1.06 -5.27
N PHE A 181 -5.61 0.55 -5.03
CA PHE A 181 -4.98 0.50 -3.71
C PHE A 181 -3.56 1.04 -3.79
N ARG A 182 -3.35 2.16 -3.10
CA ARG A 182 -2.04 2.80 -2.95
C ARG A 182 -1.37 2.31 -1.67
N PHE A 183 -0.09 2.65 -1.49
CA PHE A 183 0.64 2.30 -0.28
C PHE A 183 0.05 3.00 0.95
N THR A 184 -0.33 2.21 1.97
CA THR A 184 -0.95 2.71 3.21
C THR A 184 -0.15 2.39 4.49
N GLY A 185 0.90 1.56 4.40
CA GLY A 185 1.63 1.04 5.57
C GLY A 185 0.81 0.08 6.46
N TYR A 186 -0.38 -0.36 6.03
CA TYR A 186 -1.21 -1.35 6.73
C TYR A 186 -2.13 -2.12 5.76
N PRO A 187 -2.70 -3.27 6.15
CA PRO A 187 -3.63 -4.04 5.32
C PRO A 187 -4.94 -3.29 5.02
N GLN A 188 -5.30 -3.19 3.74
CA GLN A 188 -6.54 -2.54 3.28
C GLN A 188 -7.62 -3.59 2.97
N PRO A 189 -8.80 -3.53 3.63
CA PRO A 189 -9.89 -4.45 3.32
C PRO A 189 -10.59 -4.06 2.00
N TYR A 190 -10.99 -5.07 1.23
CA TYR A 190 -11.88 -4.96 0.08
C TYR A 190 -13.10 -5.85 0.29
N VAL A 191 -14.26 -5.22 0.53
CA VAL A 191 -15.54 -5.93 0.60
C VAL A 191 -16.07 -6.07 -0.83
N VAL A 192 -16.32 -7.30 -1.24
CA VAL A 192 -16.74 -7.64 -2.60
C VAL A 192 -18.17 -7.10 -2.83
N PRO A 193 -18.37 -6.16 -3.78
CA PRO A 193 -19.66 -5.51 -3.95
C PRO A 193 -20.67 -6.39 -4.72
N LYS A 194 -20.20 -7.31 -5.57
CA LYS A 194 -21.03 -8.18 -6.42
C LYS A 194 -20.34 -9.53 -6.61
N THR A 195 -21.09 -10.63 -6.59
CA THR A 195 -20.52 -11.95 -6.90
C THR A 195 -20.08 -11.99 -8.35
N GLY A 196 -18.90 -12.54 -8.63
CA GLY A 196 -18.39 -12.63 -10.00
C GLY A 196 -16.92 -13.03 -10.08
N ILE A 197 -16.37 -12.92 -11.29
CA ILE A 197 -14.93 -13.11 -11.54
C ILE A 197 -14.25 -11.75 -11.45
N TYR A 198 -13.16 -11.69 -10.71
CA TYR A 198 -12.37 -10.49 -10.49
C TYR A 198 -10.95 -10.69 -10.98
N LYS A 199 -10.45 -9.72 -11.73
CA LYS A 199 -9.03 -9.59 -12.06
C LYS A 199 -8.32 -8.91 -10.89
N LEU A 200 -7.28 -9.58 -10.40
CA LEU A 200 -6.34 -9.08 -9.41
C LEU A 200 -5.07 -8.64 -10.12
N GLU A 201 -4.58 -7.45 -9.76
CA GLU A 201 -3.34 -6.88 -10.27
C GLU A 201 -2.53 -6.32 -9.11
N THR A 202 -1.24 -6.65 -9.08
CA THR A 202 -0.32 -6.25 -8.00
C THR A 202 1.02 -5.85 -8.58
N TRP A 203 1.62 -4.81 -8.01
CA TRP A 203 2.96 -4.31 -8.33
C TRP A 203 3.75 -4.21 -7.03
N GLY A 204 4.91 -4.86 -6.96
CA GLY A 204 5.84 -4.73 -5.83
C GLY A 204 6.54 -3.37 -5.86
N ALA A 205 7.20 -3.01 -4.76
CA ALA A 205 7.88 -1.72 -4.64
C ALA A 205 9.34 -1.78 -5.09
N GLN A 206 9.87 -0.63 -5.53
CA GLN A 206 11.28 -0.48 -5.86
C GLN A 206 12.16 -0.49 -4.60
N GLY A 207 13.38 -1.00 -4.71
CA GLY A 207 14.42 -0.83 -3.69
C GLY A 207 15.00 0.59 -3.65
N GLY A 208 15.73 0.90 -2.58
CA GLY A 208 16.34 2.20 -2.37
C GLY A 208 17.36 2.56 -3.45
N SER A 209 17.22 3.75 -4.02
CA SER A 209 18.13 4.32 -5.01
C SER A 209 18.87 5.51 -4.42
N ALA A 210 20.16 5.69 -4.73
CA ALA A 210 20.96 6.80 -4.22
C ALA A 210 22.14 7.13 -5.15
N ASN A 211 22.39 8.43 -5.37
CA ASN A 211 23.51 8.96 -6.17
C ASN A 211 23.72 8.28 -7.56
N GLY A 212 22.63 8.02 -8.28
CA GLY A 212 22.68 7.34 -9.58
C GLY A 212 22.78 5.81 -9.53
N CYS A 213 22.93 5.22 -8.34
CA CYS A 213 22.74 3.79 -8.11
C CYS A 213 21.24 3.49 -7.99
N ILE A 214 20.76 2.57 -8.83
CA ILE A 214 19.34 2.31 -8.98
C ILE A 214 18.97 1.03 -8.21
N GLY A 215 18.05 1.18 -7.27
CA GLY A 215 17.43 0.07 -6.57
C GLY A 215 16.58 -0.74 -7.55
N GLY A 216 16.49 -2.05 -7.32
CA GLY A 216 15.75 -2.93 -8.20
C GLY A 216 14.27 -2.55 -8.30
N TYR A 217 13.72 -2.57 -9.50
CA TYR A 217 12.29 -2.34 -9.73
C TYR A 217 11.43 -3.44 -9.14
N GLY A 218 10.19 -3.14 -8.76
CA GLY A 218 9.21 -4.14 -8.34
C GLY A 218 8.62 -4.92 -9.52
N ALA A 219 8.23 -6.17 -9.28
CA ALA A 219 7.56 -7.01 -10.27
C ALA A 219 6.07 -6.63 -10.42
N TYR A 220 5.43 -7.14 -11.48
CA TYR A 220 3.98 -7.12 -11.66
C TYR A 220 3.43 -8.56 -11.66
N ALA A 221 2.27 -8.78 -11.06
CA ALA A 221 1.57 -10.06 -11.10
C ALA A 221 0.07 -9.86 -11.29
N THR A 222 -0.55 -10.72 -12.09
CA THR A 222 -1.99 -10.73 -12.33
C THR A 222 -2.59 -12.13 -12.36
N GLY A 223 -3.87 -12.23 -12.06
CA GLY A 223 -4.70 -13.43 -12.20
C GLY A 223 -6.16 -13.12 -11.93
N GLU A 224 -7.04 -14.05 -12.28
CA GLU A 224 -8.49 -13.95 -12.08
C GLU A 224 -8.96 -14.92 -11.00
N VAL A 225 -9.94 -14.52 -10.20
CA VAL A 225 -10.51 -15.32 -9.11
C VAL A 225 -12.02 -15.09 -9.00
N SER A 226 -12.77 -16.12 -8.64
CA SER A 226 -14.19 -15.98 -8.30
C SER A 226 -14.36 -15.50 -6.85
N LEU A 227 -15.11 -14.42 -6.65
CA LEU A 227 -15.39 -13.84 -5.35
C LEU A 227 -16.91 -13.71 -5.13
N THR A 228 -17.36 -13.85 -3.89
CA THR A 228 -18.78 -13.74 -3.52
C THR A 228 -19.06 -12.39 -2.90
N LYS A 229 -20.21 -11.79 -3.24
CA LYS A 229 -20.69 -10.55 -2.61
C LYS A 229 -20.64 -10.66 -1.08
N GLY A 230 -20.07 -9.64 -0.44
CA GLY A 230 -19.92 -9.58 1.01
C GLY A 230 -18.65 -10.22 1.56
N ASP A 231 -17.95 -11.06 0.78
CA ASP A 231 -16.63 -11.55 1.17
C ASP A 231 -15.67 -10.37 1.33
N THR A 232 -14.75 -10.47 2.29
CA THR A 232 -13.67 -9.50 2.45
C THR A 232 -12.34 -10.14 2.11
N ILE A 233 -11.58 -9.52 1.23
CA ILE A 233 -10.17 -9.85 0.96
C ILE A 233 -9.28 -8.67 1.36
N TYR A 234 -8.00 -8.93 1.57
CA TYR A 234 -7.07 -7.95 2.11
C TYR A 234 -5.94 -7.68 1.14
N VAL A 235 -5.67 -6.40 0.91
CA VAL A 235 -4.61 -5.90 0.05
C VAL A 235 -3.51 -5.30 0.93
N ILE A 236 -2.29 -5.79 0.78
CA ILE A 236 -1.11 -5.27 1.49
C ILE A 236 -0.15 -4.77 0.43
N VAL A 237 0.00 -3.44 0.34
CA VAL A 237 0.82 -2.78 -0.68
C VAL A 237 2.23 -2.55 -0.16
N GLY A 238 3.24 -2.89 -0.96
CA GLY A 238 4.65 -2.76 -0.61
C GLY A 238 5.12 -1.31 -0.52
N GLY A 239 5.90 -1.01 0.52
CA GLY A 239 6.59 0.28 0.67
C GLY A 239 7.90 0.31 -0.12
N ILE A 240 8.27 1.49 -0.63
CA ILE A 240 9.54 1.71 -1.32
C ILE A 240 10.72 1.49 -0.37
N GLY A 241 11.84 1.00 -0.91
CA GLY A 241 13.12 1.03 -0.22
C GLY A 241 13.69 2.46 -0.14
N LEU A 242 14.49 2.70 0.89
CA LEU A 242 15.15 3.97 1.18
C LEU A 242 16.58 3.95 0.66
N GLY A 243 17.05 5.03 0.05
CA GLY A 243 18.44 5.18 -0.38
C GLY A 243 19.08 6.44 0.19
N TYR A 244 20.32 6.34 0.67
CA TYR A 244 21.07 7.45 1.24
C TYR A 244 22.52 7.50 0.75
N ASN A 245 23.02 8.73 0.68
CA ASN A 245 24.33 9.05 0.10
C ASN A 245 25.51 8.80 1.06
N THR A 246 25.22 8.56 2.33
CA THR A 246 26.18 8.21 3.37
C THR A 246 25.67 6.98 4.09
N HIS A 247 26.55 6.21 4.75
CA HIS A 247 26.10 5.08 5.51
C HIS A 247 25.25 5.53 6.70
N THR A 248 24.04 4.98 6.79
CA THR A 248 23.08 5.26 7.85
C THR A 248 22.11 4.09 7.98
N GLY A 249 21.46 3.97 9.13
CA GLY A 249 20.47 2.91 9.34
C GLY A 249 19.21 3.17 8.54
N LEU A 250 18.90 2.32 7.57
CA LEU A 250 17.71 2.44 6.72
C LEU A 250 16.71 1.34 7.08
N LEU A 251 15.45 1.71 7.30
CA LEU A 251 14.38 0.72 7.35
C LEU A 251 14.15 0.16 5.95
N GLY A 252 13.84 -1.13 5.88
CA GLY A 252 13.37 -1.76 4.65
C GLY A 252 11.98 -1.30 4.27
N GLY A 253 11.66 -1.38 2.98
CA GLY A 253 10.34 -1.10 2.46
C GLY A 253 9.27 -1.97 3.12
N TYR A 254 8.13 -1.36 3.47
CA TYR A 254 7.04 -2.03 4.17
C TYR A 254 6.58 -3.30 3.42
N ASN A 255 6.18 -4.33 4.17
CA ASN A 255 5.83 -5.66 3.65
C ASN A 255 7.02 -6.45 3.08
N GLY A 256 8.14 -6.43 3.83
CA GLY A 256 9.20 -7.41 3.68
C GLY A 256 10.49 -6.94 3.03
N GLY A 257 10.69 -5.65 2.78
CA GLY A 257 12.00 -5.14 2.37
C GLY A 257 13.03 -5.32 3.48
N GLY A 258 14.26 -5.71 3.12
CA GLY A 258 15.39 -5.78 4.04
C GLY A 258 15.91 -4.39 4.40
N GLY A 259 16.29 -4.18 5.66
CA GLY A 259 16.90 -2.96 6.15
C GLY A 259 18.42 -2.95 6.11
N VAL A 260 18.97 -1.79 6.46
CA VAL A 260 20.40 -1.50 6.54
C VAL A 260 20.73 -1.11 7.99
N ALA A 261 21.74 -1.72 8.59
CA ALA A 261 22.19 -1.41 9.95
C ALA A 261 22.92 -0.06 10.02
N VAL A 262 23.09 0.50 11.22
CA VAL A 262 23.88 1.72 11.42
C VAL A 262 25.37 1.34 11.49
N THR A 263 26.22 2.04 10.72
CA THR A 263 27.69 2.02 10.90
C THR A 263 28.27 3.43 10.75
N THR A 264 29.58 3.56 10.96
CA THR A 264 30.32 4.83 10.93
C THR A 264 31.09 5.07 9.63
N ASP A 265 30.96 4.22 8.60
CA ASP A 265 31.70 4.42 7.34
C ASP A 265 31.06 5.52 6.50
N THR A 266 31.80 6.58 6.21
CA THR A 266 31.26 7.74 5.48
C THR A 266 31.37 7.61 3.96
N ASN A 267 32.04 6.58 3.45
CA ASN A 267 32.31 6.42 2.01
C ASN A 267 31.26 5.58 1.28
N GLU A 268 30.28 5.05 1.99
CA GLU A 268 29.33 4.09 1.43
C GLU A 268 27.97 4.73 1.14
N ILE A 269 27.41 4.32 0.01
CA ILE A 269 26.04 4.61 -0.40
C ILE A 269 25.23 3.38 -0.04
N THR A 270 24.12 3.59 0.66
CA THR A 270 23.32 2.50 1.20
C THR A 270 21.88 2.56 0.68
N GLY A 271 21.28 1.40 0.53
CA GLY A 271 19.93 1.25 -0.01
C GLY A 271 19.22 0.06 0.59
N SER A 272 18.05 0.28 1.18
CA SER A 272 17.21 -0.79 1.71
C SER A 272 16.36 -1.42 0.61
N GLY A 273 15.87 -2.64 0.84
CA GLY A 273 15.05 -3.36 -0.14
C GLY A 273 13.62 -2.85 -0.18
N GLY A 274 12.97 -2.96 -1.34
CA GLY A 274 11.56 -2.65 -1.54
C GLY A 274 10.65 -3.77 -1.05
N GLY A 275 9.44 -3.42 -0.64
CA GLY A 275 8.42 -4.33 -0.14
C GLY A 275 7.65 -5.08 -1.22
N ALA A 276 7.05 -6.22 -0.86
CA ALA A 276 6.14 -6.95 -1.72
C ALA A 276 4.72 -6.37 -1.65
N THR A 277 3.92 -6.58 -2.71
CA THR A 277 2.48 -6.32 -2.67
C THR A 277 1.73 -7.64 -2.79
N ASN A 278 0.79 -7.93 -1.89
CA ASN A 278 -0.01 -9.16 -1.94
C ASN A 278 -1.50 -8.92 -1.69
N ILE A 279 -2.31 -9.84 -2.22
CA ILE A 279 -3.75 -9.93 -1.93
C ILE A 279 -4.03 -11.29 -1.30
N SER A 280 -4.83 -11.33 -0.24
CA SER A 280 -5.04 -12.53 0.58
C SER A 280 -6.47 -12.62 1.13
N LYS A 281 -6.92 -13.83 1.46
CA LYS A 281 -8.27 -14.14 1.97
C LYS A 281 -8.54 -13.57 3.36
N THR A 282 -7.51 -13.47 4.16
CA THR A 282 -7.57 -13.18 5.60
C THR A 282 -6.56 -12.11 5.93
N ASN A 283 -6.83 -11.28 6.94
CA ASN A 283 -5.81 -10.35 7.42
C ASN A 283 -4.87 -11.04 8.42
N ARG A 284 -3.60 -11.20 8.03
CA ARG A 284 -2.54 -11.58 8.96
C ARG A 284 -1.49 -10.48 9.15
N GLY A 285 -1.69 -9.29 8.59
CA GLY A 285 -0.67 -8.25 8.53
C GLY A 285 0.32 -8.48 7.38
N LEU A 286 1.61 -8.49 7.71
CA LEU A 286 2.72 -8.61 6.76
C LEU A 286 2.79 -10.00 6.10
N LEU A 287 3.44 -10.05 4.94
CA LEU A 287 3.58 -11.26 4.13
C LEU A 287 4.26 -12.42 4.88
N SER A 288 5.24 -12.17 5.78
CA SER A 288 5.84 -13.24 6.63
C SER A 288 4.80 -14.06 7.37
N TYR A 289 3.77 -13.38 7.87
CA TYR A 289 2.85 -13.96 8.83
C TYR A 289 1.94 -15.02 8.19
N TYR A 290 1.99 -15.14 6.86
CA TYR A 290 1.36 -16.22 6.10
C TYR A 290 2.22 -17.48 5.95
N TYR A 291 3.40 -17.57 6.58
CA TYR A 291 4.30 -18.72 6.39
C TYR A 291 3.62 -20.07 6.67
N ALA A 292 2.78 -20.14 7.71
CA ALA A 292 2.02 -21.33 8.05
C ALA A 292 0.69 -21.46 7.27
N ASN A 293 0.28 -20.42 6.52
CA ASN A 293 -1.03 -20.29 5.88
C ASN A 293 -0.89 -19.79 4.43
N LYS A 294 0.02 -20.40 3.67
CA LYS A 294 0.34 -19.95 2.30
C LYS A 294 -0.87 -20.04 1.35
N ASP A 295 -1.84 -20.90 1.64
CA ASP A 295 -3.08 -21.05 0.87
C ASP A 295 -4.06 -19.87 1.00
N ASP A 296 -3.84 -18.99 1.97
CA ASP A 296 -4.60 -17.74 2.15
C ASP A 296 -4.12 -16.65 1.19
N ILE A 297 -2.92 -16.80 0.61
CA ILE A 297 -2.36 -15.84 -0.35
C ILE A 297 -2.93 -16.14 -1.73
N TYR A 298 -3.63 -15.18 -2.33
CA TYR A 298 -4.01 -15.27 -3.74
C TYR A 298 -2.80 -15.02 -4.63
N ILE A 299 -2.20 -13.84 -4.49
CA ILE A 299 -1.17 -13.33 -5.41
C ILE A 299 -0.16 -12.45 -4.68
N VAL A 300 1.09 -12.48 -5.14
CA VAL A 300 2.18 -11.62 -4.66
C VAL A 300 2.95 -11.07 -5.85
N ALA A 301 3.24 -9.77 -5.83
CA ALA A 301 4.25 -9.13 -6.66
C ALA A 301 5.45 -8.72 -5.78
N ALA A 302 6.65 -9.15 -6.14
CA ALA A 302 7.85 -8.94 -5.34
C ALA A 302 8.46 -7.54 -5.47
N GLY A 303 9.10 -7.08 -4.40
CA GLY A 303 9.92 -5.88 -4.40
C GLY A 303 11.37 -6.14 -4.83
N GLY A 304 12.05 -5.09 -5.26
CA GLY A 304 13.47 -5.15 -5.66
C GLY A 304 14.44 -4.93 -4.50
N GLY A 305 15.69 -5.38 -4.67
CA GLY A 305 16.78 -5.14 -3.72
C GLY A 305 17.25 -3.69 -3.73
N GLY A 306 17.83 -3.22 -2.63
CA GLY A 306 18.42 -1.89 -2.54
C GLY A 306 19.72 -1.78 -3.33
N ALA A 307 20.04 -0.58 -3.81
CA ALA A 307 21.32 -0.29 -4.40
C ALA A 307 22.38 0.02 -3.33
N GLY A 308 23.63 -0.27 -3.64
CA GLY A 308 24.74 0.05 -2.74
C GLY A 308 25.97 0.51 -3.52
N ALA A 309 26.86 1.23 -2.85
CA ALA A 309 28.15 1.55 -3.43
C ALA A 309 29.20 1.76 -2.34
N ASN A 310 30.45 1.55 -2.70
CA ASN A 310 31.54 2.29 -2.10
C ASN A 310 31.94 3.38 -3.10
N ARG A 311 31.91 4.65 -2.68
CA ARG A 311 32.15 5.82 -3.56
C ARG A 311 33.51 5.79 -4.25
N ALA A 312 34.51 5.18 -3.65
CA ALA A 312 35.85 5.07 -4.20
C ALA A 312 36.02 3.87 -5.15
N VAL A 313 35.05 2.95 -5.18
CA VAL A 313 35.17 1.66 -5.90
C VAL A 313 34.15 1.59 -7.02
N MET A 314 32.88 1.34 -6.70
CA MET A 314 31.83 1.17 -7.70
C MET A 314 30.42 1.28 -7.13
N CYS A 315 29.50 1.66 -8.02
CA CYS A 315 28.07 1.59 -7.83
C CYS A 315 27.53 0.21 -8.20
N VAL A 316 26.61 -0.32 -7.39
CA VAL A 316 25.97 -1.63 -7.58
C VAL A 316 24.46 -1.47 -7.53
N ASN A 317 23.81 -1.74 -8.66
CA ASN A 317 22.36 -1.71 -8.76
C ASN A 317 21.74 -2.91 -8.03
N GLY A 318 20.57 -2.68 -7.43
CA GLY A 318 19.79 -3.72 -6.79
C GLY A 318 19.12 -4.64 -7.81
N GLY A 319 18.93 -5.91 -7.44
CA GLY A 319 18.21 -6.87 -8.27
C GLY A 319 16.71 -6.56 -8.29
N ALA A 320 16.10 -6.48 -9.48
CA ALA A 320 14.66 -6.31 -9.62
C ALA A 320 13.87 -7.48 -8.97
N GLY A 321 12.68 -7.18 -8.47
CA GLY A 321 11.68 -8.18 -8.12
C GLY A 321 11.36 -9.04 -9.34
N GLY A 322 11.15 -10.33 -9.13
CA GLY A 322 11.01 -11.30 -10.21
C GLY A 322 9.77 -12.18 -10.09
N GLY A 323 9.52 -12.99 -11.11
CA GLY A 323 8.44 -13.98 -11.14
C GLY A 323 8.86 -15.28 -10.43
N ILE A 324 9.29 -16.28 -11.21
CA ILE A 324 9.80 -17.56 -10.70
C ILE A 324 11.03 -17.40 -9.80
N SER A 325 11.84 -16.38 -10.05
CA SER A 325 12.91 -15.95 -9.16
C SER A 325 13.14 -14.45 -9.30
N GLY A 326 13.51 -13.80 -8.21
CA GLY A 326 14.04 -12.44 -8.22
C GLY A 326 15.36 -12.35 -8.98
N ASN A 327 15.69 -11.16 -9.46
CA ASN A 327 17.00 -10.92 -10.05
C ASN A 327 18.06 -10.81 -8.97
N ASN A 328 19.29 -11.19 -9.33
CA ASN A 328 20.45 -10.97 -8.48
C ASN A 328 20.79 -9.47 -8.44
N GLY A 329 21.41 -9.04 -7.36
CA GLY A 329 22.09 -7.74 -7.32
C GLY A 329 23.27 -7.73 -8.29
N GLY A 330 23.68 -6.52 -8.69
CA GLY A 330 24.91 -6.35 -9.45
C GLY A 330 26.11 -6.92 -8.69
N ARG A 331 27.17 -7.29 -9.40
CA ARG A 331 28.38 -7.82 -8.78
C ARG A 331 29.21 -6.68 -8.18
N TYR A 332 29.48 -6.75 -6.88
CA TYR A 332 30.47 -5.88 -6.25
C TYR A 332 31.86 -6.51 -6.39
N ASN A 333 32.81 -5.75 -6.92
CA ASN A 333 34.21 -6.15 -7.01
C ASN A 333 35.11 -5.02 -6.48
N GLU A 334 35.85 -5.31 -5.43
CA GLU A 334 36.95 -4.47 -4.96
C GLU A 334 38.26 -5.23 -5.18
N ASN A 335 39.25 -4.56 -5.78
CA ASN A 335 40.57 -5.14 -6.00
C ASN A 335 41.61 -4.06 -5.74
N THR A 336 41.88 -3.81 -4.46
CA THR A 336 42.90 -2.87 -4.00
C THR A 336 44.12 -3.63 -3.48
N SER A 337 45.23 -2.93 -3.29
CA SER A 337 46.46 -3.50 -2.72
C SER A 337 46.25 -4.10 -1.33
N SER A 338 45.18 -3.69 -0.63
CA SER A 338 44.90 -4.05 0.75
C SER A 338 43.72 -5.02 0.89
N ASN A 339 42.78 -5.07 -0.08
CA ASN A 339 41.59 -5.91 -0.04
C ASN A 339 41.17 -6.40 -1.44
N VAL A 340 40.80 -7.66 -1.54
CA VAL A 340 40.09 -8.22 -2.70
C VAL A 340 38.74 -8.74 -2.22
N ILE A 341 37.64 -8.15 -2.71
CA ILE A 341 36.26 -8.53 -2.37
C ILE A 341 35.48 -8.83 -3.65
N ASN A 342 34.75 -9.94 -3.63
CA ASN A 342 33.80 -10.31 -4.67
C ASN A 342 32.48 -10.75 -4.04
N ALA A 343 31.40 -10.02 -4.32
CA ALA A 343 30.13 -10.21 -3.64
C ALA A 343 28.92 -10.11 -4.58
N ILE A 344 27.96 -11.02 -4.38
CA ILE A 344 26.67 -11.05 -5.08
C ILE A 344 25.57 -11.44 -4.07
N GLY A 345 24.52 -10.63 -3.98
CA GLY A 345 23.24 -11.00 -3.36
C GLY A 345 22.34 -11.66 -4.41
N TYR A 346 21.90 -12.90 -4.17
CA TYR A 346 21.05 -13.61 -5.12
C TYR A 346 19.57 -13.31 -4.89
N GLY A 347 18.77 -13.39 -5.95
CA GLY A 347 17.32 -13.23 -5.86
C GLY A 347 16.62 -14.40 -5.16
N GLY A 348 15.46 -14.13 -4.55
CA GLY A 348 14.59 -15.17 -3.97
C GLY A 348 14.00 -16.08 -5.05
N THR A 349 13.59 -17.29 -4.68
CA THR A 349 12.96 -18.27 -5.58
C THR A 349 11.58 -18.68 -5.06
N GLN A 350 10.82 -19.45 -5.83
CA GLN A 350 9.52 -19.98 -5.37
C GLN A 350 9.56 -20.88 -4.13
N THR A 351 10.73 -21.32 -3.67
CA THR A 351 10.82 -22.27 -2.54
C THR A 351 11.72 -21.81 -1.41
N ARG A 352 12.60 -20.82 -1.64
CA ARG A 352 13.63 -20.39 -0.70
C ARG A 352 14.01 -18.95 -0.95
N GLY A 353 14.42 -18.26 0.11
CA GLY A 353 15.00 -16.93 0.01
C GLY A 353 16.35 -16.93 -0.71
N GLY A 354 16.69 -15.78 -1.28
CA GLY A 354 17.92 -15.61 -2.02
C GLY A 354 19.13 -15.82 -1.12
N SER A 355 20.12 -16.55 -1.62
CA SER A 355 21.39 -16.75 -0.92
C SER A 355 22.39 -15.65 -1.27
N TYR A 356 23.66 -15.86 -0.96
CA TYR A 356 24.72 -14.93 -1.31
C TYR A 356 26.00 -15.64 -1.72
N PHE A 357 26.83 -14.92 -2.47
CA PHE A 357 28.23 -15.26 -2.72
C PHE A 357 29.11 -14.17 -2.12
N ASN A 358 30.14 -14.57 -1.38
CA ASN A 358 31.13 -13.66 -0.80
C ASN A 358 32.51 -14.30 -0.83
N GLN A 359 33.48 -13.61 -1.39
CA GLN A 359 34.89 -13.95 -1.34
C GLN A 359 35.66 -12.71 -0.91
N ALA A 360 36.39 -12.79 0.21
CA ALA A 360 37.22 -11.71 0.72
C ALA A 360 38.59 -12.25 1.18
N THR A 361 39.68 -11.55 0.84
CA THR A 361 41.05 -11.96 1.21
C THR A 361 41.44 -11.60 2.65
N THR A 362 40.79 -10.60 3.24
CA THR A 362 41.06 -10.09 4.59
C THR A 362 39.79 -9.52 5.21
N GLY A 363 39.49 -9.89 6.47
CA GLY A 363 38.34 -9.37 7.22
C GLY A 363 36.96 -9.91 6.82
N ASN A 364 35.93 -9.45 7.52
CA ASN A 364 34.54 -9.79 7.26
C ASN A 364 34.07 -8.95 6.07
N GLY A 365 34.03 -9.51 4.87
CA GLY A 365 33.77 -8.84 3.58
C GLY A 365 32.36 -8.25 3.42
N GLY A 366 31.92 -7.43 4.35
CA GLY A 366 30.63 -6.73 4.32
C GLY A 366 29.42 -7.50 4.81
N GLY A 367 29.61 -8.75 5.27
CA GLY A 367 28.53 -9.64 5.71
C GLY A 367 27.64 -10.12 4.57
N GLY A 368 27.10 -11.32 4.73
CA GLY A 368 26.12 -11.91 3.81
C GLY A 368 24.94 -12.47 4.60
N ALA A 369 23.74 -12.33 4.05
CA ALA A 369 22.54 -12.84 4.68
C ALA A 369 21.55 -13.34 3.62
N ASN A 370 20.81 -14.38 3.99
CA ASN A 370 19.79 -14.97 3.14
C ASN A 370 18.45 -14.26 3.33
N GLY A 371 17.68 -14.14 2.26
CA GLY A 371 16.27 -13.80 2.37
C GLY A 371 15.46 -14.95 2.99
N ALA A 372 14.18 -14.71 3.25
CA ALA A 372 13.25 -15.70 3.76
C ALA A 372 11.85 -15.50 3.18
N PHE A 373 10.90 -16.34 3.58
CA PHE A 373 9.51 -16.17 3.17
C PHE A 373 8.97 -14.82 3.63
N GLY A 374 8.46 -14.02 2.69
CA GLY A 374 7.89 -12.71 2.97
C GLY A 374 8.90 -11.60 3.30
N TRP A 375 10.21 -11.87 3.42
CA TRP A 375 11.21 -10.89 3.87
C TRP A 375 12.53 -11.03 3.12
N GLY A 376 13.07 -9.90 2.66
CA GLY A 376 14.43 -9.78 2.17
C GLY A 376 15.45 -9.74 3.31
N ALA A 377 16.70 -10.05 3.00
CA ALA A 377 17.77 -10.06 3.98
C ALA A 377 18.11 -8.66 4.49
N ASN A 378 18.36 -8.53 5.79
CA ASN A 378 18.89 -7.32 6.41
C ASN A 378 20.43 -7.32 6.34
N GLY A 379 21.02 -6.16 6.10
CA GLY A 379 22.45 -6.03 5.85
C GLY A 379 23.13 -4.85 6.50
N ILE A 380 24.44 -4.81 6.30
CA ILE A 380 25.25 -3.67 6.71
C ILE A 380 25.11 -2.53 5.71
N TYR A 381 25.19 -2.82 4.40
CA TYR A 381 25.20 -1.79 3.35
C TYR A 381 23.91 -1.72 2.53
N VAL A 382 23.25 -2.87 2.34
CA VAL A 382 22.07 -2.98 1.49
C VAL A 382 21.06 -3.95 2.07
N GLY A 383 19.81 -3.80 1.67
CA GLY A 383 18.71 -4.70 2.00
C GLY A 383 18.17 -5.46 0.80
N GLY A 384 17.87 -6.75 0.98
CA GLY A 384 17.23 -7.58 -0.04
C GLY A 384 15.77 -7.20 -0.28
N GLY A 385 15.25 -7.40 -1.49
CA GLY A 385 13.85 -7.13 -1.82
C GLY A 385 12.90 -8.15 -1.18
N GLY A 386 11.71 -7.69 -0.77
CA GLY A 386 10.64 -8.55 -0.26
C GLY A 386 9.95 -9.35 -1.36
N GLY A 387 9.32 -10.47 -1.02
CA GLY A 387 8.59 -11.31 -1.98
C GLY A 387 8.01 -12.54 -1.32
N TYR A 388 7.39 -13.42 -2.11
CA TYR A 388 6.99 -14.75 -1.64
C TYR A 388 8.17 -15.44 -0.94
N TYR A 389 9.35 -15.35 -1.55
CA TYR A 389 10.61 -15.37 -0.82
C TYR A 389 11.45 -14.16 -1.21
N GLY A 390 12.03 -13.48 -0.22
CA GLY A 390 12.86 -12.30 -0.43
C GLY A 390 14.27 -12.61 -0.93
N GLY A 391 14.95 -11.58 -1.42
CA GLY A 391 16.32 -11.65 -1.91
C GLY A 391 17.36 -11.68 -0.79
N GLY A 392 18.52 -12.25 -1.10
CA GLY A 392 19.70 -12.25 -0.24
C GLY A 392 20.60 -11.04 -0.50
N ILE A 393 21.63 -10.89 0.34
CA ILE A 393 22.59 -9.80 0.25
C ILE A 393 24.02 -10.28 0.41
N SER A 394 24.96 -9.53 -0.18
CA SER A 394 26.39 -9.66 0.06
C SER A 394 27.05 -8.32 -0.20
N HIS A 395 27.73 -7.76 0.80
CA HIS A 395 28.35 -6.44 0.68
C HIS A 395 27.35 -5.39 0.11
N CYS A 396 27.68 -4.68 -0.97
CA CYS A 396 26.82 -3.68 -1.62
C CYS A 396 25.82 -4.29 -2.63
N SER A 397 25.67 -5.61 -2.66
CA SER A 397 24.83 -6.32 -3.64
C SER A 397 23.61 -6.93 -2.97
N ALA A 398 22.42 -6.58 -3.46
CA ALA A 398 21.14 -7.11 -2.97
C ALA A 398 20.29 -7.69 -4.11
N GLY A 399 19.77 -8.91 -3.91
CA GLY A 399 18.80 -9.52 -4.81
C GLY A 399 17.37 -9.04 -4.56
N GLY A 400 16.52 -9.15 -5.58
CA GLY A 400 15.08 -8.94 -5.47
C GLY A 400 14.34 -10.19 -4.96
N GLY A 401 13.08 -10.02 -4.54
CA GLY A 401 12.23 -11.14 -4.15
C GLY A 401 11.60 -11.86 -5.35
N SER A 402 10.97 -13.02 -5.11
CA SER A 402 10.13 -13.73 -6.08
C SER A 402 8.64 -13.45 -5.87
N SER A 403 7.89 -13.34 -6.95
CA SER A 403 6.43 -13.17 -6.96
C SER A 403 5.73 -14.51 -6.78
N TYR A 404 4.41 -14.53 -6.68
CA TYR A 404 3.63 -15.77 -6.55
C TYR A 404 2.26 -15.68 -7.19
N ILE A 405 1.93 -16.69 -8.00
CA ILE A 405 0.63 -16.92 -8.63
C ILE A 405 0.20 -18.40 -8.50
N GLY A 406 0.78 -19.12 -7.53
CA GLY A 406 0.60 -20.57 -7.40
C GLY A 406 -0.75 -21.01 -6.82
N ASN A 407 -1.57 -20.06 -6.34
CA ASN A 407 -2.88 -20.39 -5.77
C ASN A 407 -3.77 -21.06 -6.83
N SER A 408 -4.38 -22.19 -6.47
CA SER A 408 -5.23 -22.98 -7.37
C SER A 408 -6.55 -22.28 -7.72
N LEU A 409 -6.97 -21.30 -6.91
CA LEU A 409 -8.16 -20.48 -7.17
C LEU A 409 -7.92 -19.44 -8.27
N LEU A 410 -6.66 -19.17 -8.64
CA LEU A 410 -6.34 -18.25 -9.72
C LEU A 410 -6.38 -18.93 -11.09
N THR A 411 -7.05 -18.28 -12.04
CA THR A 411 -7.00 -18.53 -13.48
C THR A 411 -6.36 -17.35 -14.21
N ASN A 412 -6.13 -17.46 -15.53
CA ASN A 412 -5.65 -16.37 -16.40
C ASN A 412 -4.49 -15.55 -15.79
N LYS A 413 -3.50 -16.26 -15.25
CA LYS A 413 -2.46 -15.70 -14.38
C LYS A 413 -1.09 -15.63 -15.03
N ALA A 414 -0.34 -14.58 -14.71
CA ALA A 414 1.02 -14.36 -15.16
C ALA A 414 1.76 -13.37 -14.24
N MET A 415 3.09 -13.49 -14.21
CA MET A 415 4.00 -12.54 -13.57
C MET A 415 4.89 -11.91 -14.64
N TYR A 416 5.24 -10.64 -14.46
CA TYR A 416 6.08 -9.87 -15.35
C TYR A 416 7.18 -9.19 -14.54
N CYS A 417 8.41 -9.27 -15.04
CA CYS A 417 9.56 -8.69 -14.35
C CYS A 417 10.59 -8.13 -15.31
N TYR A 418 11.38 -7.18 -14.82
CA TYR A 418 12.38 -6.48 -15.61
C TYR A 418 13.62 -7.36 -15.83
N ASN A 419 13.92 -7.70 -17.09
CA ASN A 419 15.11 -8.45 -17.50
C ASN A 419 15.40 -9.67 -16.60
N CYS A 420 14.45 -10.60 -16.51
CA CYS A 420 14.43 -11.64 -15.47
C CYS A 420 14.31 -13.06 -16.04
N ALA A 421 14.49 -14.05 -15.17
CA ALA A 421 14.25 -15.45 -15.50
C ALA A 421 12.76 -15.69 -15.83
N THR A 422 12.51 -16.46 -16.89
CA THR A 422 11.17 -16.75 -17.39
C THR A 422 10.71 -18.16 -17.03
N SER A 423 9.41 -18.41 -17.16
CA SER A 423 8.81 -19.74 -16.97
C SER A 423 7.50 -19.83 -17.74
N SER A 424 7.23 -21.00 -18.32
CA SER A 424 5.97 -21.32 -19.01
C SER A 424 4.99 -22.14 -18.17
N ALA A 425 5.39 -22.60 -16.98
CA ALA A 425 4.55 -23.45 -16.13
C ALA A 425 3.41 -22.64 -15.49
N THR A 426 2.20 -23.17 -15.45
CA THR A 426 0.97 -22.45 -15.04
C THR A 426 1.08 -21.72 -13.70
N ASN A 427 1.69 -22.33 -12.68
CA ASN A 427 1.78 -21.77 -11.33
C ASN A 427 2.97 -20.82 -11.13
N THR A 428 3.84 -20.69 -12.14
CA THR A 428 5.03 -19.82 -12.09
C THR A 428 5.23 -19.04 -13.38
N LYS A 429 4.20 -18.93 -14.22
CA LYS A 429 4.28 -18.31 -15.55
C LYS A 429 4.88 -16.91 -15.42
N THR A 430 6.06 -16.73 -15.99
CA THR A 430 6.86 -15.52 -15.85
C THR A 430 7.31 -15.04 -17.22
N ILE A 431 7.04 -13.78 -17.51
CA ILE A 431 7.39 -13.11 -18.76
C ILE A 431 8.40 -12.00 -18.42
N SER A 432 9.55 -12.02 -19.10
CA SER A 432 10.54 -10.94 -18.95
C SER A 432 10.15 -9.76 -19.84
N VAL A 433 10.24 -8.56 -19.28
CA VAL A 433 9.97 -7.29 -19.97
C VAL A 433 11.14 -6.33 -19.79
N THR A 434 11.18 -5.30 -20.62
CA THR A 434 12.12 -4.18 -20.50
C THR A 434 11.43 -2.89 -20.05
N CYS A 435 10.10 -2.87 -19.94
CA CYS A 435 9.40 -1.68 -19.48
C CYS A 435 9.37 -1.60 -17.95
N HIS A 436 9.56 -0.37 -17.46
CA HIS A 436 9.40 0.03 -16.07
C HIS A 436 8.69 1.39 -16.05
N SER A 437 7.92 1.66 -15.00
CA SER A 437 7.15 2.90 -14.88
C SER A 437 6.92 3.29 -13.42
N GLY A 438 6.94 4.59 -13.13
CA GLY A 438 6.45 5.15 -11.87
C GLY A 438 4.92 5.03 -11.72
N THR A 439 4.19 5.01 -12.84
CA THR A 439 2.75 4.74 -12.85
C THR A 439 2.48 3.22 -12.87
N ALA A 440 1.33 2.80 -12.32
CA ALA A 440 0.93 1.40 -12.32
C ALA A 440 0.47 0.93 -13.71
N THR A 441 1.44 0.63 -14.58
CA THR A 441 1.20 0.17 -15.95
C THR A 441 1.18 -1.36 -15.99
N ALA A 442 0.11 -1.93 -16.55
CA ALA A 442 0.00 -3.37 -16.71
C ALA A 442 1.19 -3.95 -17.49
N ASN A 443 1.68 -5.11 -17.07
CA ASN A 443 2.81 -5.83 -17.66
C ASN A 443 4.17 -5.13 -17.54
N CYS A 444 4.29 -4.01 -16.83
CA CYS A 444 5.55 -3.32 -16.60
C CYS A 444 6.03 -3.42 -15.15
N ALA A 445 7.35 -3.41 -14.97
CA ALA A 445 7.95 -3.32 -13.66
C ALA A 445 7.64 -1.95 -13.02
N LYS A 446 7.61 -1.90 -11.69
CA LYS A 446 7.18 -0.72 -10.94
C LYS A 446 8.37 0.03 -10.33
N GLU A 447 8.41 1.33 -10.56
CA GLU A 447 9.26 2.27 -9.84
C GLU A 447 8.50 2.87 -8.66
N GLY A 448 9.20 3.24 -7.59
CA GLY A 448 8.56 3.81 -6.41
C GLY A 448 7.75 2.80 -5.58
N PHE A 449 6.67 3.27 -4.96
CA PHE A 449 5.78 2.46 -4.14
C PHE A 449 5.10 1.34 -4.95
N GLY A 450 4.77 0.25 -4.24
CA GLY A 450 3.91 -0.78 -4.77
C GLY A 450 2.49 -0.26 -5.05
N TYR A 451 1.68 -1.11 -5.68
CA TYR A 451 0.31 -0.75 -6.04
C TYR A 451 -0.53 -2.02 -6.23
N ALA A 452 -1.85 -1.91 -6.09
CA ALA A 452 -2.76 -2.97 -6.49
C ALA A 452 -4.07 -2.45 -7.09
N LYS A 453 -4.69 -3.27 -7.92
CA LYS A 453 -5.98 -2.99 -8.57
C LYS A 453 -6.84 -4.24 -8.61
N ILE A 454 -8.13 -4.06 -8.34
CA ILE A 454 -9.14 -5.11 -8.36
C ILE A 454 -10.28 -4.64 -9.26
N SER A 455 -10.61 -5.41 -10.29
CA SER A 455 -11.70 -5.09 -11.23
C SER A 455 -12.56 -6.31 -11.50
N LYS A 456 -13.90 -6.15 -11.47
CA LYS A 456 -14.82 -7.21 -11.90
C LYS A 456 -14.71 -7.40 -13.42
N VAL A 457 -14.75 -8.65 -13.87
CA VAL A 457 -14.64 -9.07 -15.27
C VAL A 457 -15.96 -9.62 -15.79
N SER A 458 -16.66 -10.43 -14.98
CA SER A 458 -17.96 -11.02 -15.32
C SER A 458 -18.80 -11.33 -14.09
#